data_AF-A0A915LEK2-F1
#
_entry.id   AF-A0A915LEK2-F1
#
_cell.length_a   1.000
_cell.length_b   1.000
_cell.length_c   1.000
_cell.angle_alpha   90.00
_cell.angle_beta   90.00
_cell.angle_gamma   90.00
#
_symmetry.space_group_name_H-M   'P 1'
#
loop_
_entity.id
_entity.type
_entity.pdbx_description
1 polymer ?
#
loop_
_entity_poly.entity_id
_entity_poly.type
_entity_poly.pdbx_seq_one_letter_code
_entity_poly.pdbx_strand_id
1 'polypeptide(L)'
;MNKVLEEHPGIDRAKIKLRETYWWPGIAGDIEETIQHCQGCQDSAKSNPGLTIPTDPLRLPKAPWEKIVVDVTGPFATTPY
;
A
#
# COMPACT_ATOMS: atom_id res chain seq x y z
N MET A 1 3.41 -16.75 -18.07
CA MET A 1 2.56 -16.63 -16.87
C MET A 1 3.41 -16.37 -15.63
N ASN A 2 4.25 -17.32 -15.19
CA ASN A 2 5.05 -17.22 -13.95
C ASN A 2 5.93 -15.96 -13.86
N LYS A 3 6.62 -15.59 -14.95
CA LYS A 3 7.48 -14.39 -14.98
C LYS A 3 6.78 -13.09 -14.55
N VAL A 4 5.50 -12.92 -14.90
CA VAL A 4 4.72 -11.72 -14.49
C VAL A 4 4.39 -11.75 -13.00
N LEU A 5 4.16 -12.95 -12.45
CA LEU A 5 3.81 -13.14 -11.05
C LEU A 5 5.04 -13.09 -10.13
N GLU A 6 6.22 -13.47 -10.63
CA GLU A 6 7.52 -13.34 -9.94
C GLU A 6 7.94 -11.89 -9.68
N GLU A 7 7.44 -10.93 -10.47
CA GLU A 7 7.66 -9.49 -10.23
C GLU A 7 6.80 -8.95 -9.06
N HIS A 8 5.97 -9.80 -8.43
CA HIS A 8 5.00 -9.46 -7.39
C HIS A 8 4.19 -8.16 -7.65
N PRO A 9 3.64 -7.96 -8.87
CA PRO A 9 2.79 -6.80 -9.13
C PRO A 9 1.50 -6.91 -8.33
N GLY A 10 0.86 -5.77 -8.06
CA GLY A 10 -0.50 -5.76 -7.53
C GLY A 10 -1.46 -6.53 -8.45
N ILE A 11 -2.52 -7.11 -7.86
CA ILE A 11 -3.49 -8.00 -8.53
C ILE A 11 -4.01 -7.41 -9.84
N ASP A 12 -4.37 -6.13 -9.87
CA ASP A 12 -4.91 -5.49 -11.08
C ASP A 12 -3.87 -5.39 -12.20
N ARG A 13 -2.63 -5.08 -11.86
CA ARG A 13 -1.52 -5.01 -12.82
C ARG A 13 -1.17 -6.40 -13.36
N ALA A 14 -1.22 -7.42 -12.50
CA ALA A 14 -1.04 -8.82 -12.93
C ALA A 14 -2.12 -9.24 -13.95
N LYS A 15 -3.39 -8.92 -13.66
CA LYS A 15 -4.52 -9.21 -14.57
C LYS A 15 -4.37 -8.53 -15.91
N ILE A 16 -4.00 -7.24 -15.95
CA ILE A 16 -3.80 -6.50 -17.20
C ILE A 16 -2.69 -7.16 -18.02
N LYS A 17 -1.49 -7.32 -17.43
CA LYS A 17 -0.31 -7.83 -18.13
C LYS A 17 -0.47 -9.28 -18.62
N LEU A 18 -1.18 -10.13 -17.87
CA LEU A 18 -1.43 -11.52 -18.29
C LEU A 18 -2.48 -11.61 -19.39
N ARG A 19 -3.50 -10.73 -19.40
CA ARG A 19 -4.52 -10.68 -20.46
C ARG A 19 -4.00 -10.21 -21.81
N GLU A 20 -2.82 -9.57 -21.86
CA GLU A 20 -2.16 -9.20 -23.11
C GLU A 20 -1.62 -10.42 -23.88
N THR A 21 -1.35 -11.53 -23.20
CA THR A 21 -0.69 -12.72 -23.81
C THR A 21 -1.50 -14.00 -23.63
N TYR A 22 -2.41 -14.06 -22.66
CA TYR A 22 -3.12 -15.28 -22.28
C TYR A 22 -4.61 -15.04 -22.12
N TRP A 23 -5.41 -16.06 -22.46
CA TRP A 23 -6.85 -16.04 -22.25
C TRP A 23 -7.40 -17.45 -22.05
N TRP A 24 -8.28 -17.59 -21.05
CA TRP A 24 -9.16 -18.75 -20.86
C TRP A 24 -10.33 -18.36 -19.92
N PRO A 25 -11.43 -19.13 -19.92
CA PRO A 25 -12.52 -18.91 -18.96
C PRO A 25 -12.00 -19.08 -17.52
N GLY A 26 -12.17 -18.07 -16.68
CA GLY A 26 -11.72 -18.13 -15.28
C GLY A 26 -10.30 -17.62 -15.00
N ILE A 27 -9.55 -17.16 -16.02
CA ILE A 27 -8.18 -16.63 -15.86
C ILE A 27 -8.02 -15.62 -14.72
N ALA A 28 -9.03 -14.79 -14.47
CA ALA A 28 -8.98 -13.83 -13.37
C ALA A 28 -8.95 -14.50 -12.00
N GLY A 29 -9.74 -15.57 -11.81
CA GLY A 29 -9.79 -16.33 -10.57
C GLY A 29 -8.48 -17.07 -10.32
N ASP A 30 -7.93 -17.70 -11.35
CA ASP A 30 -6.64 -18.41 -11.23
C ASP A 30 -5.49 -17.45 -10.88
N ILE A 31 -5.51 -16.23 -11.45
CA ILE A 31 -4.53 -15.18 -11.11
C ILE A 31 -4.68 -14.75 -9.65
N GLU A 32 -5.91 -14.53 -9.18
CA GLU A 32 -6.20 -14.15 -7.80
C GLU A 32 -5.75 -15.24 -6.82
N GLU A 33 -6.11 -16.50 -7.08
CA GLU A 33 -5.73 -17.64 -6.24
C GLU A 33 -4.20 -17.80 -6.17
N THR A 34 -3.52 -17.65 -7.30
CA THR A 34 -2.05 -17.75 -7.33
C THR A 34 -1.39 -16.65 -6.51
N ILE A 35 -1.88 -15.41 -6.61
CA ILE A 35 -1.34 -14.27 -5.85
C ILE A 35 -1.67 -14.40 -4.36
N GLN A 36 -2.86 -14.90 -4.01
CA GLN A 36 -3.29 -15.10 -2.63
C GLN A 36 -2.37 -16.08 -1.87
N HIS A 37 -1.86 -17.11 -2.54
CA HIS A 37 -0.95 -18.09 -1.96
C HIS A 37 0.54 -17.74 -2.13
N CYS A 38 0.85 -16.59 -2.73
CA CYS A 38 2.22 -16.18 -2.97
C CYS A 38 2.84 -15.50 -1.73
N GLN A 39 3.89 -16.10 -1.16
CA GLN A 39 4.56 -15.58 0.04
C GLN A 39 5.08 -14.15 -0.15
N GLY A 40 5.76 -13.85 -1.27
CA GLY A 40 6.27 -12.51 -1.53
C GLY A 40 5.16 -11.45 -1.63
N CYS A 41 3.98 -11.83 -2.14
CA CYS A 41 2.82 -10.95 -2.16
C CYS A 41 2.20 -10.80 -0.75
N GLN A 42 2.20 -11.84 0.08
CA GLN A 42 1.70 -11.76 1.46
C GLN A 42 2.61 -10.88 2.34
N ASP A 43 3.93 -11.01 2.20
CA ASP A 43 4.92 -10.22 2.94
C ASP A 43 4.88 -8.73 2.53
N SER A 44 4.63 -8.47 1.24
CA SER A 44 4.54 -7.12 0.67
C SER A 44 3.14 -6.51 0.75
N ALA A 45 2.11 -7.33 1.04
CA ALA A 45 0.77 -6.84 1.21
C ALA A 45 0.80 -5.76 2.29
N LYS A 46 0.05 -4.68 2.09
CA LYS A 46 -0.14 -3.63 3.10
C LYS A 46 -1.00 -4.18 4.25
N SER A 47 -0.53 -5.23 4.91
CA SER A 47 -0.90 -5.58 6.25
C SER A 47 -0.23 -4.51 7.11
N ASN A 48 -0.98 -3.44 7.41
CA ASN A 48 -0.73 -2.69 8.64
C ASN A 48 -1.81 -3.03 9.66
N PRO A 49 -1.90 -4.29 10.14
CA PRO A 49 -2.87 -4.72 11.15
C PRO A 49 -2.64 -3.98 12.49
N GLY A 50 -1.52 -3.27 12.64
CA GLY A 50 -1.21 -2.42 13.78
C GLY A 50 -1.64 -0.96 13.65
N LEU A 51 -2.10 -0.50 12.49
CA LEU A 51 -2.74 0.82 12.36
C LEU A 51 -4.22 0.71 12.74
N THR A 52 -4.49 0.38 14.00
CA THR A 52 -5.73 0.84 14.63
C THR A 52 -5.62 2.34 14.74
N ILE A 53 -6.14 3.06 13.74
CA ILE A 53 -6.43 4.48 13.90
C ILE A 53 -7.42 4.57 15.06
N PRO A 54 -7.11 5.32 16.13
CA PRO A 54 -8.08 5.57 17.18
C PRO A 54 -9.37 6.07 16.53
N THR A 55 -10.46 5.31 16.68
CA THR A 55 -11.76 5.66 16.08
C THR A 55 -12.39 6.85 16.80
N ASP A 56 -11.91 7.13 18.01
CA ASP A 56 -12.30 8.31 18.76
C ASP A 56 -11.81 9.58 18.04
N PRO A 57 -12.70 10.56 17.83
CA PRO A 57 -12.30 11.85 17.29
C PRO A 57 -11.26 12.50 18.21
N LEU A 58 -10.23 13.10 17.60
CA LEU A 58 -9.23 13.86 18.34
C LEU A 58 -9.94 14.97 19.14
N ARG A 59 -9.81 14.95 20.47
CA ARG A 59 -10.40 15.98 21.33
C ARG A 59 -9.86 17.36 20.94
N LEU A 60 -10.77 18.25 20.53
CA LEU A 60 -10.45 19.64 20.27
C LEU A 60 -10.11 20.37 21.58
N PRO A 61 -9.16 21.31 21.56
CA PRO A 61 -8.92 22.19 22.70
C PRO A 61 -10.16 23.07 22.94
N LYS A 62 -10.50 23.28 24.21
CA LYS A 62 -11.64 24.07 24.69
C LYS A 62 -11.25 25.52 25.01
N ALA A 63 -9.97 25.80 25.22
CA ALA A 63 -9.44 27.13 25.47
C ALA A 63 -8.18 27.41 24.65
N PRO A 64 -7.87 28.70 24.40
CA PRO A 64 -6.56 29.08 23.87
C PRO A 64 -5.43 28.49 24.71
N TRP A 65 -4.34 28.07 24.05
CA TRP A 65 -3.12 27.53 24.68
C TRP A 65 -3.23 26.15 25.36
N GLU A 66 -4.36 25.45 25.23
CA GLU A 66 -4.55 24.12 25.83
C GLU A 66 -3.76 23.00 25.12
N LYS A 67 -3.49 23.15 23.81
CA LYS A 67 -2.76 22.18 23.01
C LYS A 67 -1.90 22.89 21.97
N ILE A 68 -0.62 22.53 21.90
CA ILE A 68 0.35 23.02 20.91
C ILE A 68 0.85 21.81 20.13
N VAL A 69 0.75 21.86 18.81
CA VAL A 69 1.31 20.86 17.90
C VAL A 69 2.44 21.53 17.13
N VAL A 70 3.61 20.91 17.13
CA VAL A 70 4.79 21.39 16.41
C VAL A 70 5.19 20.30 15.44
N ASP A 71 5.46 20.71 14.21
CA ASP A 71 6.03 19.84 13.19
C ASP A 71 7.33 20.46 12.67
N VAL A 72 8.28 19.62 12.27
CA VAL A 72 9.58 20.04 11.76
C VAL A 72 9.61 19.73 10.28
N THR A 73 9.88 20.75 9.48
CA THR A 73 10.02 20.60 8.02
C THR A 73 11.45 20.86 7.61
N GLY A 74 11.90 20.15 6.58
CA GLY A 74 13.28 20.22 6.08
C GLY A 74 13.72 18.89 5.44
N PRO A 75 14.98 18.81 4.98
CA PRO A 75 16.00 19.85 5.02
C PRO A 75 15.74 20.97 4.00
N PHE A 76 16.06 22.21 4.38
CA PHE A 76 16.01 23.35 3.46
C PHE A 76 17.34 23.49 2.70
N ALA A 77 17.28 24.11 1.52
CA ALA A 77 18.49 24.41 0.77
C ALA A 77 19.43 25.28 1.61
N THR A 78 20.66 24.81 1.78
CA THR A 78 21.74 25.60 2.37
C THR A 78 22.41 26.41 1.27
N THR A 79 22.62 27.70 1.47
CA THR A 79 23.48 28.50 0.57
C THR A 79 24.91 27.98 0.67
N PRO A 80 25.54 27.55 -0.44
CA PRO A 80 26.96 27.21 -0.42
C PRO A 80 27.78 28.49 -0.13
N TYR A 81 28.69 28.41 0.83
CA TYR A 81 29.73 29.42 1.04
C TYR A 81 30.91 29.17 0.10
#